data_AF-Q0CV17-F1
#
_entry.id   AF-Q0CV17-F1
#
_cell.length_a   1.000
_cell.length_b   1.000
_cell.length_c   1.000
_cell.angle_alpha   90.00
_cell.angle_beta   90.00
_cell.angle_gamma   90.00
#
_symmetry.space_group_name_H-M   'P 1'
#
loop_
_entity.id
_entity.type
_entity.pdbx_description
1 polymer ?
#
loop_
_entity_poly.entity_id
_entity_poly.type
_entity_poly.pdbx_seq_one_letter_code
_entity_poly.pdbx_strand_id
1 'polypeptide(L)'
;MIAADTSYADNASLPSGDSPELALVLATPQERIASIKLNSAVWQGSLDLDSYLAREDHLAQQPLTRGGNLACWVLVDRRQPEDERTILSSCETYRKKAWCAQDGHVSDATAYGVGSVFCRPEFRGKGYAKRMLQELSRKMDAWKMEKAASRTLFSVLFSDIGKKFYAQFGWHPFPSSHFALPPMSKDEYDRTLHVQRSGASERA
;
A
#
# COMPACT_ATOMS: atom_id res chain seq x y z
N MET A 1 -2.00 -19.64 20.27
CA MET A 1 -0.71 -19.68 19.55
C MET A 1 -0.93 -20.48 18.28
N ILE A 2 -1.19 -19.82 17.17
CA ILE A 2 -1.21 -20.48 15.86
C ILE A 2 0.20 -20.32 15.33
N ALA A 3 0.91 -21.45 15.22
CA ALA A 3 2.20 -21.48 14.56
C ALA A 3 2.03 -20.89 13.16
N ALA A 4 2.84 -19.90 12.82
CA ALA A 4 3.03 -19.52 11.42
C ALA A 4 3.37 -20.83 10.68
N ASP A 5 2.58 -21.17 9.68
CA ASP A 5 2.83 -22.34 8.85
C ASP A 5 4.21 -22.17 8.21
N THR A 6 5.20 -22.83 8.81
CA THR A 6 6.61 -22.85 8.37
C THR A 6 6.83 -23.88 7.28
N SER A 7 5.78 -24.37 6.61
CA SER A 7 5.90 -25.34 5.50
C SER A 7 6.36 -24.70 4.18
N TYR A 8 7.36 -23.81 4.22
CA TYR A 8 8.23 -23.63 3.06
C TYR A 8 9.46 -24.49 3.31
N ALA A 9 9.58 -25.58 2.56
CA ALA A 9 10.62 -26.60 2.65
C ALA A 9 11.97 -26.06 3.18
N ASP A 10 12.31 -26.49 4.39
CA ASP A 10 13.68 -26.53 4.91
C ASP A 10 14.58 -27.19 3.84
N ASN A 11 15.43 -26.37 3.18
CA ASN A 11 16.71 -26.70 2.52
C ASN A 11 16.98 -26.03 1.16
N ALA A 12 16.07 -25.24 0.59
CA ALA A 12 16.46 -24.34 -0.51
C ALA A 12 17.11 -23.08 0.09
N SER A 13 18.43 -22.92 -0.06
CA SER A 13 19.11 -21.69 0.35
C SER A 13 18.42 -20.49 -0.32
N LEU A 14 17.88 -19.58 0.48
CA LEU A 14 17.21 -18.40 -0.07
C LEU A 14 18.21 -17.61 -0.94
N PRO A 15 17.80 -17.13 -2.12
CA PRO A 15 18.68 -16.37 -3.00
C PRO A 15 19.14 -15.08 -2.32
N SER A 16 20.35 -14.60 -2.65
CA SER A 16 20.77 -13.25 -2.25
C SER A 16 19.78 -12.19 -2.78
N GLY A 17 19.55 -11.11 -2.03
CA GLY A 17 18.71 -9.99 -2.47
C GLY A 17 19.18 -9.32 -3.77
N ASP A 18 20.46 -9.45 -4.09
CA ASP A 18 21.05 -8.93 -5.33
C ASP A 18 21.09 -9.99 -6.45
N SER A 19 20.52 -11.19 -6.24
CA SER A 19 20.49 -12.25 -7.26
C SER A 19 19.79 -11.75 -8.54
N PRO A 20 20.37 -12.00 -9.73
CA PRO A 20 19.75 -11.60 -10.99
C PRO A 20 18.44 -12.35 -11.24
N GLU A 21 18.22 -13.49 -10.59
CA GLU A 21 17.02 -14.32 -10.73
C GLU A 21 15.79 -13.75 -10.01
N LEU A 22 16.00 -12.81 -9.08
CA LEU A 22 14.87 -12.14 -8.45
C LEU A 22 14.12 -11.26 -9.46
N ALA A 23 12.81 -11.33 -9.40
CA ALA A 23 11.93 -10.55 -10.24
C ALA A 23 10.75 -10.01 -9.42
N LEU A 24 10.38 -8.76 -9.68
CA LEU A 24 9.13 -8.19 -9.21
C LEU A 24 8.06 -8.44 -10.26
N VAL A 25 7.07 -9.25 -9.91
CA VAL A 25 5.97 -9.66 -10.80
C VAL A 25 4.62 -9.29 -10.22
N LEU A 26 3.60 -9.23 -11.07
CA LEU A 26 2.22 -9.14 -10.61
C LEU A 26 1.87 -10.47 -9.93
N ALA A 27 1.28 -10.38 -8.74
CA ALA A 27 0.80 -11.56 -8.05
C ALA A 27 -0.36 -12.20 -8.82
N THR A 28 -0.36 -13.52 -8.92
CA THR A 28 -1.57 -14.27 -9.25
C THR A 28 -2.66 -14.08 -8.18
N PRO A 29 -3.91 -14.52 -8.41
CA PRO A 29 -4.93 -14.51 -7.36
C PRO A 29 -4.51 -15.29 -6.11
N GLN A 30 -3.81 -16.43 -6.27
CA GLN A 30 -3.36 -17.27 -5.16
C GLN A 30 -2.21 -16.61 -4.41
N GLU A 31 -1.23 -16.04 -5.12
CA GLU A 31 -0.12 -15.28 -4.53
C GLU A 31 -0.59 -14.02 -3.82
N ARG A 32 -1.62 -13.34 -4.32
CA ARG A 32 -2.26 -12.22 -3.62
C ARG A 32 -2.79 -12.70 -2.26
N ILE A 33 -3.59 -13.78 -2.24
CA ILE A 33 -4.14 -14.34 -1.00
C ILE A 33 -3.00 -14.76 -0.05
N ALA A 34 -1.96 -15.43 -0.57
CA ALA A 34 -0.80 -15.80 0.22
C ALA A 34 -0.09 -14.58 0.81
N SER A 35 0.12 -13.52 0.02
CA SER A 35 0.75 -12.28 0.49
C SER A 35 -0.05 -11.58 1.60
N ILE A 36 -1.39 -11.63 1.53
CA ILE A 36 -2.30 -11.12 2.56
C ILE A 36 -2.22 -11.99 3.81
N LYS A 37 -2.24 -13.32 3.67
CA LYS A 37 -2.02 -14.23 4.81
C LYS A 37 -0.69 -13.98 5.50
N LEU A 38 0.38 -13.69 4.74
CA LEU A 38 1.68 -13.38 5.32
C LEU A 38 1.69 -12.05 6.08
N ASN A 39 1.00 -11.02 5.58
CA ASN A 39 0.97 -9.70 6.22
C ASN A 39 -0.04 -9.60 7.38
N SER A 40 -0.98 -10.55 7.49
CA SER A 40 -1.99 -10.60 8.56
C SER A 40 -1.36 -10.60 9.95
N ALA A 41 -0.17 -11.22 10.10
CA ALA A 41 0.61 -11.24 11.32
C ALA A 41 0.88 -9.84 11.91
N VAL A 42 0.85 -8.80 11.08
CA VAL A 42 1.08 -7.40 11.50
C VAL A 42 -0.20 -6.56 11.37
N TRP A 43 -1.07 -6.84 10.39
CA TRP A 43 -2.15 -5.93 10.00
C TRP A 43 -3.58 -6.44 10.23
N GLN A 44 -3.77 -7.67 10.71
CA GLN A 44 -5.13 -8.18 10.99
C GLN A 44 -5.80 -7.52 12.19
N GLY A 45 -5.01 -6.94 13.11
CA GLY A 45 -5.54 -6.31 14.32
C GLY A 45 -6.33 -7.32 15.16
N SER A 46 -7.58 -7.00 15.47
CA SER A 46 -8.49 -7.86 16.25
C SER A 46 -9.30 -8.86 15.41
N LEU A 47 -9.14 -8.85 14.08
CA LEU A 47 -9.86 -9.78 13.20
C LEU A 47 -9.19 -11.17 13.25
N ASP A 48 -9.99 -12.22 13.11
CA ASP A 48 -9.48 -13.52 12.70
C ASP A 48 -9.06 -13.49 11.22
N LEU A 49 -8.34 -14.53 10.79
CA LEU A 49 -7.74 -14.58 9.46
C LEU A 49 -8.81 -14.54 8.35
N ASP A 50 -9.92 -15.24 8.53
CA ASP A 50 -10.98 -15.32 7.51
C ASP A 50 -11.68 -13.96 7.36
N SER A 51 -11.97 -13.30 8.47
CA SER A 51 -12.53 -11.94 8.49
C SER A 51 -11.56 -10.91 7.90
N TYR A 52 -10.26 -11.07 8.15
CA TYR A 52 -9.23 -10.23 7.56
C TYR A 52 -9.16 -10.41 6.04
N LEU A 53 -9.16 -11.65 5.55
CA LEU A 53 -9.20 -11.94 4.11
C LEU A 53 -10.46 -11.39 3.45
N ALA A 54 -11.63 -11.58 4.08
CA ALA A 54 -12.90 -11.05 3.58
C ALA A 54 -12.88 -9.51 3.51
N ARG A 55 -12.26 -8.85 4.49
CA ARG A 55 -12.04 -7.40 4.47
C ARG A 55 -11.17 -6.98 3.30
N GLU A 56 -10.03 -7.63 3.07
CA GLU A 56 -9.13 -7.28 1.96
C GLU A 56 -9.78 -7.52 0.59
N ASP A 57 -10.61 -8.56 0.45
CA ASP A 57 -11.40 -8.80 -0.76
C ASP A 57 -12.48 -7.73 -0.95
N HIS A 58 -13.17 -7.33 0.12
CA HIS A 58 -14.10 -6.20 0.06
C HIS A 58 -13.39 -4.91 -0.34
N LEU A 59 -12.23 -4.61 0.24
CA LEU A 59 -11.42 -3.43 -0.06
C LEU A 59 -10.92 -3.42 -1.51
N ALA A 60 -10.61 -4.58 -2.10
CA ALA A 60 -10.20 -4.69 -3.51
C ALA A 60 -11.32 -4.34 -4.52
N GLN A 61 -12.59 -4.36 -4.09
CA GLN A 61 -13.76 -4.06 -4.93
C GLN A 61 -14.27 -2.62 -4.82
N GLN A 62 -13.65 -1.79 -3.98
CA GLN A 62 -14.08 -0.41 -3.79
C GLN A 62 -13.81 0.45 -5.03
N PRO A 63 -14.51 1.58 -5.21
CA PRO A 63 -14.34 2.46 -6.38
C PRO A 63 -12.88 2.86 -6.66
N LEU A 64 -12.08 2.98 -5.59
CA LEU A 64 -10.67 3.34 -5.66
C LEU A 64 -9.77 2.23 -6.24
N THR A 65 -10.11 0.96 -6.01
CA THR A 65 -9.22 -0.20 -6.16
C THR A 65 -9.68 -1.17 -7.25
N ARG A 66 -11.00 -1.19 -7.54
CA ARG A 66 -11.59 -2.05 -8.57
C ARG A 66 -11.09 -1.74 -9.98
N GLY A 67 -11.28 -2.69 -10.90
CA GLY A 67 -11.02 -2.49 -12.33
C GLY A 67 -9.53 -2.31 -12.68
N GLY A 68 -8.64 -2.96 -11.92
CA GLY A 68 -7.19 -2.87 -12.14
C GLY A 68 -6.53 -1.60 -11.59
N ASN A 69 -7.26 -0.81 -10.77
CA ASN A 69 -6.66 0.34 -10.07
C ASN A 69 -5.76 -0.09 -8.90
N LEU A 70 -5.95 -1.29 -8.37
CA LEU A 70 -5.05 -1.95 -7.43
C LEU A 70 -4.25 -3.04 -8.15
N ALA A 71 -2.94 -3.07 -7.93
CA ALA A 71 -2.07 -4.16 -8.33
C ALA A 71 -1.23 -4.64 -7.13
N CYS A 72 -1.26 -5.94 -6.89
CA CYS A 72 -0.40 -6.62 -5.91
C CYS A 72 0.87 -7.09 -6.60
N TRP A 73 2.02 -6.76 -6.02
CA TRP A 73 3.34 -7.11 -6.51
C TRP A 73 4.05 -8.02 -5.52
N VAL A 74 4.69 -9.07 -6.02
CA VAL A 74 5.50 -9.99 -5.23
C VAL A 74 6.91 -10.06 -5.80
N LEU A 75 7.90 -10.00 -4.91
CA LEU A 75 9.29 -10.31 -5.24
C LEU A 75 9.52 -11.80 -5.02
N VAL A 76 9.94 -12.48 -6.08
CA VAL A 76 10.09 -13.94 -6.13
C VAL A 76 11.36 -14.32 -6.88
N ASP A 77 11.79 -15.57 -6.72
CA ASP A 77 12.79 -16.19 -7.60
C ASP A 77 12.09 -16.71 -8.87
N ARG A 78 12.43 -16.17 -10.04
CA ARG A 78 11.76 -16.48 -11.31
C ARG A 78 11.91 -17.95 -11.75
N ARG A 79 12.84 -18.68 -11.14
CA ARG A 79 13.10 -20.10 -11.45
C ARG A 79 12.12 -21.03 -10.73
N GLN A 80 11.42 -20.53 -9.71
CA GLN A 80 10.40 -21.27 -9.00
C GLN A 80 9.05 -21.16 -9.74
N PRO A 81 8.25 -22.24 -9.78
CA PRO A 81 6.94 -22.22 -10.43
C PRO A 81 6.00 -21.19 -9.78
N GLU A 82 5.12 -20.58 -10.59
CA GLU A 82 4.09 -19.68 -10.07
C GLU A 82 3.20 -20.40 -9.06
N ASP A 83 2.64 -19.67 -8.10
CA ASP A 83 1.79 -20.19 -7.01
C ASP A 83 2.47 -21.14 -6.00
N GLU A 84 3.63 -21.68 -6.33
CA GLU A 84 4.46 -22.52 -5.44
C GLU A 84 5.73 -21.79 -4.97
N ARG A 85 6.05 -20.64 -5.57
CA ARG A 85 7.24 -19.85 -5.28
C ARG A 85 7.17 -19.09 -3.96
N THR A 86 8.34 -18.94 -3.33
CA THR A 86 8.49 -18.21 -2.08
C THR A 86 8.31 -16.71 -2.31
N ILE A 87 7.30 -16.11 -1.69
CA ILE A 87 7.14 -14.65 -1.64
C ILE A 87 8.19 -14.09 -0.66
N LEU A 88 9.17 -13.37 -1.20
CA LEU A 88 10.29 -12.78 -0.46
C LEU A 88 9.92 -11.42 0.15
N SER A 89 9.13 -10.64 -0.58
CA SER A 89 8.49 -9.40 -0.12
C SER A 89 7.32 -9.07 -1.04
N SER A 90 6.38 -8.27 -0.57
CA SER A 90 5.25 -7.80 -1.37
C SER A 90 4.97 -6.31 -1.17
N CYS A 91 4.29 -5.71 -2.13
CA CYS A 91 3.74 -4.37 -2.01
C CYS A 91 2.55 -4.22 -2.95
N GLU A 92 1.84 -3.10 -2.83
CA GLU A 92 0.71 -2.78 -3.69
C GLU A 92 0.87 -1.40 -4.29
N THR A 93 0.37 -1.24 -5.52
CA THR A 93 0.23 0.06 -6.17
C THR A 93 -1.23 0.39 -6.42
N TYR A 94 -1.62 1.63 -6.11
CA TYR A 94 -2.97 2.15 -6.22
C TYR A 94 -2.98 3.29 -7.22
N ARG A 95 -3.68 3.16 -8.34
CA ARG A 95 -3.88 4.27 -9.28
C ARG A 95 -4.75 5.35 -8.62
N LYS A 96 -4.28 6.59 -8.67
CA LYS A 96 -4.97 7.78 -8.12
C LYS A 96 -5.19 8.81 -9.22
N LYS A 97 -6.34 9.47 -9.17
CA LYS A 97 -6.52 10.77 -9.84
C LYS A 97 -5.73 11.81 -9.06
N ALA A 98 -5.05 12.70 -9.77
CA ALA A 98 -4.28 13.77 -9.20
C ALA A 98 -4.48 15.05 -10.01
N TRP A 99 -4.12 16.18 -9.41
CA TRP A 99 -4.03 17.46 -10.11
C TRP A 99 -2.60 17.96 -10.06
N CYS A 100 -2.18 18.61 -11.14
CA CYS A 100 -0.91 19.32 -11.21
C CYS A 100 -1.20 20.80 -11.40
N ALA A 101 -0.71 21.63 -10.48
CA ALA A 101 -0.71 23.08 -10.63
C ALA A 101 0.69 23.52 -11.05
N GLN A 102 0.81 24.10 -12.25
CA GLN A 102 2.08 24.58 -12.80
C GLN A 102 1.82 25.87 -13.60
N ASP A 103 2.62 26.91 -13.35
CA ASP A 103 2.54 28.19 -14.07
C ASP A 103 1.12 28.79 -14.12
N GLY A 104 0.41 28.73 -12.99
CA GLY A 104 -0.97 29.23 -12.87
C GLY A 104 -2.05 28.34 -13.50
N HIS A 105 -1.70 27.19 -14.07
CA HIS A 105 -2.63 26.27 -14.71
C HIS A 105 -2.78 24.98 -13.90
N VAL A 106 -4.00 24.47 -13.82
CA VAL A 106 -4.31 23.18 -13.19
C VAL A 106 -4.71 22.17 -14.26
N SER A 107 -4.08 21.00 -14.25
CA SER A 107 -4.40 19.90 -15.16
C SER A 107 -4.64 18.60 -14.41
N ASP A 108 -5.53 17.75 -14.94
CA ASP A 108 -5.66 16.36 -14.48
C ASP A 108 -4.37 15.57 -14.72
N ALA A 109 -4.08 14.68 -13.79
CA ALA A 109 -2.93 13.80 -13.83
C ALA A 109 -3.24 12.44 -13.20
N THR A 110 -2.35 11.48 -13.42
CA THR A 110 -2.35 10.22 -12.67
C THR A 110 -1.20 10.22 -11.66
N ALA A 111 -1.48 9.76 -10.45
CA ALA A 111 -0.48 9.42 -9.46
C ALA A 111 -0.65 7.96 -9.02
N TYR A 112 0.36 7.42 -8.34
CA TYR A 112 0.28 6.09 -7.74
C TYR A 112 0.54 6.14 -6.23
N GLY A 113 -0.36 5.58 -5.44
CA GLY A 113 -0.07 5.24 -4.06
C GLY A 113 0.74 3.94 -4.01
N VAL A 114 1.80 3.88 -3.22
CA VAL A 114 2.47 2.62 -2.87
C VAL A 114 2.11 2.30 -1.42
N GLY A 115 1.59 1.09 -1.20
CA GLY A 115 1.11 0.64 0.10
C GLY A 115 1.47 -0.82 0.34
N SER A 116 1.09 -1.32 1.51
CA SER A 116 1.21 -2.73 1.87
C SER A 116 2.61 -3.31 1.67
N VAL A 117 3.65 -2.46 1.85
CA VAL A 117 5.05 -2.87 1.71
C VAL A 117 5.38 -3.81 2.87
N PHE A 118 5.56 -5.08 2.56
CA PHE A 118 5.74 -6.13 3.56
C PHE A 118 6.94 -7.01 3.25
N CYS A 119 7.74 -7.25 4.29
CA CYS A 119 8.80 -8.25 4.29
C CYS A 119 8.79 -8.96 5.64
N ARG A 120 8.73 -10.30 5.58
CA ARG A 120 8.64 -11.17 6.75
C ARG A 120 9.85 -10.97 7.67
N PRO A 121 9.68 -11.00 9.00
CA PRO A 121 10.78 -10.77 9.95
C PRO A 121 12.05 -11.59 9.65
N GLU A 122 11.90 -12.87 9.32
CA GLU A 122 13.00 -13.80 9.00
C GLU A 122 13.75 -13.46 7.70
N PHE A 123 13.17 -12.59 6.86
CA PHE A 123 13.70 -12.17 5.56
C PHE A 123 14.26 -10.74 5.59
N ARG A 124 14.07 -10.00 6.70
CA ARG A 124 14.61 -8.66 6.88
C ARG A 124 16.14 -8.70 6.94
N GLY A 125 16.78 -7.62 6.50
CA GLY A 125 18.25 -7.54 6.40
C GLY A 125 18.86 -8.30 5.22
N LYS A 126 18.09 -9.11 4.47
CA LYS A 126 18.58 -9.89 3.31
C LYS A 126 18.47 -9.16 1.96
N GLY A 127 18.03 -7.89 1.98
CA GLY A 127 17.95 -7.04 0.79
C GLY A 127 16.68 -7.16 -0.06
N TYR A 128 15.73 -8.06 0.27
CA TYR A 128 14.53 -8.26 -0.57
C TYR A 128 13.63 -7.02 -0.69
N ALA A 129 13.29 -6.36 0.41
CA ALA A 129 12.49 -5.13 0.35
C ALA A 129 13.17 -4.03 -0.48
N LYS A 130 14.51 -3.91 -0.36
CA LYS A 130 15.32 -3.00 -1.17
C LYS A 130 15.19 -3.35 -2.65
N ARG A 131 15.41 -4.63 -3.01
CA ARG A 131 15.32 -5.11 -4.39
C ARG A 131 13.94 -4.88 -4.97
N MET A 132 12.89 -5.21 -4.23
CA MET A 132 11.50 -4.98 -4.62
C MET A 132 11.23 -3.51 -4.94
N LEU A 133 11.61 -2.59 -4.07
CA LEU A 133 11.36 -1.15 -4.28
C LEU A 133 12.19 -0.59 -5.44
N GLN A 134 13.40 -1.09 -5.68
CA GLN A 134 14.20 -0.74 -6.86
C GLN A 134 13.53 -1.18 -8.15
N GLU A 135 13.06 -2.43 -8.23
CA GLU A 135 12.34 -2.92 -9.41
C GLU A 135 11.01 -2.15 -9.62
N LEU A 136 10.29 -1.86 -8.54
CA LEU A 136 9.06 -1.10 -8.60
C LEU A 136 9.31 0.32 -9.14
N SER A 137 10.34 1.02 -8.64
CA SER A 137 10.72 2.35 -9.13
C SER A 137 10.97 2.34 -10.62
N ARG A 138 11.77 1.38 -11.12
CA ARG A 138 12.05 1.25 -12.56
C ARG A 138 10.78 1.03 -13.38
N LYS A 139 9.88 0.15 -12.91
CA LYS A 139 8.59 -0.10 -13.59
C LYS A 139 7.72 1.15 -13.63
N MET A 140 7.63 1.89 -12.52
CA MET A 140 6.86 3.14 -12.48
C MET A 140 7.45 4.21 -13.42
N ASP A 141 8.77 4.33 -13.49
CA ASP A 141 9.43 5.26 -14.41
C ASP A 141 9.19 4.89 -15.88
N ALA A 142 9.18 3.59 -16.21
CA ALA A 142 8.79 3.12 -17.54
C ALA A 142 7.31 3.46 -17.87
N TRP A 143 6.38 3.34 -16.91
CA TRP A 143 4.98 3.72 -17.11
C TRP A 143 4.80 5.20 -17.41
N LYS A 144 5.65 6.08 -16.85
CA LYS A 144 5.64 7.51 -17.17
C LYS A 144 5.96 7.75 -18.65
N MET A 145 6.81 6.91 -19.26
CA MET A 145 7.24 7.03 -20.65
C MET A 145 6.21 6.45 -21.63
N GLU A 146 5.63 5.28 -21.34
CA GLU A 146 4.70 4.59 -22.26
C GLU A 146 3.31 5.22 -22.31
N LYS A 147 2.79 5.73 -21.18
CA LYS A 147 1.44 6.30 -21.10
C LYS A 147 1.46 7.82 -21.30
N ALA A 148 2.07 8.30 -22.38
CA ALA A 148 2.11 9.73 -22.73
C ALA A 148 0.70 10.39 -22.75
N ALA A 149 -0.36 9.61 -23.02
CA ALA A 149 -1.75 10.07 -22.97
C ALA A 149 -2.33 10.25 -21.55
N SER A 150 -1.76 9.61 -20.51
CA SER A 150 -2.11 9.82 -19.11
C SER A 150 -0.85 10.15 -18.31
N ARG A 151 -0.50 11.44 -18.23
CA ARG A 151 0.69 11.96 -17.56
C ARG A 151 0.77 11.42 -16.12
N THR A 152 1.52 10.34 -15.94
CA THR A 152 1.81 9.79 -14.61
C THR A 152 2.90 10.66 -14.00
N LEU A 153 2.56 11.44 -12.98
CA LEU A 153 3.46 12.48 -12.50
C LEU A 153 4.32 12.04 -11.33
N PHE A 154 3.70 11.43 -10.32
CA PHE A 154 4.36 11.10 -9.07
C PHE A 154 3.76 9.85 -8.43
N SER A 155 4.49 9.31 -7.46
CA SER A 155 3.97 8.32 -6.54
C SER A 155 4.16 8.78 -5.10
N VAL A 156 3.31 8.27 -4.21
CA VAL A 156 3.27 8.64 -2.80
C VAL A 156 3.13 7.40 -1.94
N LEU A 157 3.77 7.40 -0.78
CA LEU A 157 3.60 6.40 0.26
C LEU A 157 3.65 7.06 1.63
N PHE A 158 3.13 6.36 2.63
CA PHE A 158 3.15 6.81 4.02
C PHE A 158 4.01 5.83 4.81
N SER A 159 5.13 6.33 5.34
CA SER A 159 6.13 5.50 6.02
C SER A 159 5.90 5.48 7.53
N ASP A 160 5.75 4.29 8.09
CA ASP A 160 5.72 3.99 9.52
C ASP A 160 7.11 3.62 10.08
N ILE A 161 8.09 3.32 9.21
CA ILE A 161 9.49 2.98 9.55
C ILE A 161 10.45 4.17 9.43
N GLY A 162 9.92 5.40 9.41
CA GLY A 162 10.69 6.64 9.40
C GLY A 162 11.09 7.14 8.01
N LYS A 163 11.97 8.16 7.98
CA LYS A 163 12.19 9.00 6.79
C LYS A 163 13.28 8.50 5.83
N LYS A 164 14.13 7.57 6.26
CA LYS A 164 15.37 7.20 5.54
C LYS A 164 15.16 6.06 4.54
N PHE A 165 14.35 5.06 4.91
CA PHE A 165 14.29 3.82 4.15
C PHE A 165 13.76 4.02 2.72
N TYR A 166 12.68 4.77 2.53
CA TYR A 166 12.10 4.97 1.19
C TYR A 166 12.83 6.05 0.37
N ALA A 167 13.52 6.98 1.03
CA ALA A 167 14.25 8.07 0.38
C ALA A 167 15.37 7.59 -0.54
N GLN A 168 16.02 6.47 -0.19
CA GLN A 168 17.05 5.86 -1.04
C GLN A 168 16.53 5.32 -2.38
N PHE A 169 15.20 5.25 -2.56
CA PHE A 169 14.52 4.81 -3.79
C PHE A 169 13.73 5.95 -4.47
N GLY A 170 13.97 7.21 -4.09
CA GLY A 170 13.35 8.37 -4.73
C GLY A 170 12.08 8.90 -4.06
N TRP A 171 11.56 8.24 -3.01
CA TRP A 171 10.46 8.79 -2.19
C TRP A 171 11.00 9.73 -1.12
N HIS A 172 11.13 10.99 -1.48
CA HIS A 172 11.59 12.04 -0.57
C HIS A 172 10.55 12.29 0.53
N PRO A 173 10.97 12.48 1.79
CA PRO A 173 10.05 12.75 2.89
C PRO A 173 9.48 14.16 2.78
N PHE A 174 8.16 14.27 2.79
CA PHE A 174 7.44 15.55 2.89
C PHE A 174 6.75 15.67 4.25
N PRO A 175 6.72 16.85 4.88
CA PRO A 175 5.98 17.05 6.11
C PRO A 175 4.48 16.96 5.85
N SER A 176 3.77 16.23 6.71
CA SER A 176 2.31 16.23 6.72
C SER A 176 1.78 17.34 7.62
N SER A 177 0.80 18.11 7.12
CA SER A 177 0.02 19.04 7.95
C SER A 177 -1.07 18.25 8.67
N HIS A 178 -1.20 18.45 9.98
CA HIS A 178 -2.21 17.77 10.79
C HIS A 178 -2.94 18.79 11.67
N PHE A 179 -4.26 18.64 11.75
CA PHE A 179 -5.12 19.37 12.67
C PHE A 179 -5.82 18.33 13.54
N ALA A 180 -5.83 18.53 14.85
CA ALA A 180 -6.54 17.68 15.78
C ALA A 180 -7.79 18.42 16.26
N LEU A 181 -8.95 17.82 16.09
CA LEU A 181 -10.20 18.32 16.68
C LEU A 181 -10.42 17.53 17.97
N PRO A 182 -10.31 18.17 19.15
CA PRO A 182 -10.60 17.48 20.40
C PRO A 182 -12.07 17.03 20.41
N PRO A 183 -12.38 15.87 21.03
CA PRO A 183 -13.76 15.44 21.15
C PRO A 183 -14.55 16.46 21.98
N MET A 184 -15.72 16.85 21.49
CA MET A 184 -16.67 17.67 22.23
C MET A 184 -17.40 16.80 23.25
N SER A 185 -17.64 17.31 24.46
CA SER A 185 -18.49 16.59 25.42
C SER A 185 -19.93 16.51 24.90
N LYS A 186 -20.67 15.49 25.33
CA LYS A 186 -22.09 15.34 24.97
C LYS A 186 -22.90 16.59 25.37
N ASP A 187 -22.64 17.13 26.57
CA ASP A 187 -23.34 18.31 27.09
C ASP A 187 -23.04 19.59 26.30
N GLU A 188 -21.83 19.74 25.77
CA GLU A 188 -21.49 20.84 24.86
C GLU A 188 -22.19 20.66 23.51
N TYR A 189 -22.20 19.44 22.97
CA TYR A 189 -22.89 19.13 21.72
C TYR A 189 -24.39 19.44 21.81
N ASP A 190 -25.05 18.98 22.87
CA ASP A 190 -26.49 19.20 23.06
C ASP A 190 -26.81 20.70 23.19
N ARG A 191 -25.97 21.48 23.88
CA ARG A 191 -26.11 22.95 23.96
C ARG A 191 -26.02 23.62 22.59
N THR A 192 -25.11 23.19 21.72
CA THR A 192 -24.98 23.77 20.37
C THR A 192 -26.21 23.51 19.49
N LEU A 193 -26.87 22.37 19.65
CA LEU A 193 -28.13 22.05 18.95
C LEU A 193 -29.31 22.89 19.46
N HIS A 194 -29.36 23.20 20.76
CA HIS A 194 -30.42 24.04 21.34
C HIS A 194 -30.30 25.51 20.91
N VAL A 195 -29.08 26.04 20.80
CA VAL A 195 -28.82 27.42 20.32
C VAL A 195 -29.21 27.59 18.85
N GLN A 196 -29.03 26.57 18.00
CA GLN A 196 -29.48 26.63 16.59
C GLN A 196 -31.00 26.58 16.43
N ARG A 197 -31.72 25.92 17.35
CA ARG A 197 -33.19 25.83 17.30
C ARG A 197 -33.89 27.09 17.81
N SER A 198 -33.32 27.79 18.79
CA SER A 198 -33.90 29.06 19.28
C SER A 198 -33.71 30.22 18.28
N GLY A 199 -32.62 30.23 17.49
CA GLY A 199 -32.38 31.26 16.47
C GLY A 199 -33.21 31.13 15.18
N ALA A 200 -33.87 29.98 14.95
CA ALA A 200 -34.73 29.76 13.78
C ALA A 200 -36.18 30.24 14.00
N SER A 201 -36.58 30.51 15.25
CA SER A 201 -37.94 30.94 15.60
C SER A 201 -38.16 32.45 15.56
N GLU A 202 -37.11 33.27 15.40
CA GLU A 202 -37.21 34.75 15.38
C GLU A 202 -37.22 35.33 13.95
N ARG A 203 -37.40 34.51 12.91
CA ARG A 203 -37.54 34.96 11.51
C ARG A 203 -38.83 34.44 10.86
N ALA A 204 -39.98 34.69 11.48
CA ALA A 204 -41.30 34.57 10.88
C ALA A 204 -42.10 35.85 11.12
#